data_AF-A0A351ZUD7-F1
#
_entry.id   AF-A0A351ZUD7-F1
#
_cell.length_a   1.000
_cell.length_b   1.000
_cell.length_c   1.000
_cell.angle_alpha   90.00
_cell.angle_beta   90.00
_cell.angle_gamma   90.00
#
_symmetry.space_group_name_H-M   'P 1'
#
loop_
_entity.id
_entity.type
_entity.pdbx_description
1 polymer ?
#
loop_
_entity_poly.entity_id
_entity_poly.type
_entity_poly.pdbx_seq_one_letter_code
_entity_poly.pdbx_strand_id
1 'polypeptide(L)'
;VPCNSVVYQKGTASNRIFAGTDIGVFVMDEGTNFWQSYGRGLPPVIVTGMRLLPSSNALRISTYGRGIWEIDVAQCAATRPTITAVTKTTICAGDSVVLEANAGYAAYRWSNGDTTRRIVLNNSTQTGVYQVGVEDSKGCRAISSSLTVTINKLPSKPLVTKIARDTLRSSAFGGVSKFQWFKDDVAIAGATSRNLPVTQSGTYRVMDSDASCSNTSDGFNFTYEPATSVDEQES
;
A
#
# COMPACT_ATOMS: atom_id res chain seq x y z
N VAL A 1 39.52 -14.40 -20.51
CA VAL A 1 38.81 -15.43 -21.32
C VAL A 1 38.82 -14.96 -22.76
N PRO A 2 39.23 -15.78 -23.74
CA PRO A 2 39.17 -15.42 -25.15
C PRO A 2 37.75 -15.01 -25.57
N CYS A 3 37.67 -13.98 -26.41
CA CYS A 3 36.42 -13.54 -27.03
C CYS A 3 36.43 -13.96 -28.49
N ASN A 4 35.50 -14.83 -28.86
CA ASN A 4 35.45 -15.47 -30.16
C ASN A 4 34.43 -14.80 -31.11
N SER A 5 33.43 -14.12 -30.54
CA SER A 5 32.38 -13.45 -31.31
C SER A 5 31.84 -12.26 -30.51
N VAL A 6 31.56 -11.15 -31.18
CA VAL A 6 30.94 -9.96 -30.59
C VAL A 6 29.75 -9.57 -31.43
N VAL A 7 28.64 -9.23 -30.79
CA VAL A 7 27.45 -8.71 -31.46
C VAL A 7 26.93 -7.49 -30.72
N TYR A 8 26.62 -6.44 -31.49
CA TYR A 8 26.10 -5.18 -30.97
C TYR A 8 24.59 -5.08 -31.20
N GLN A 9 23.85 -4.74 -30.14
CA GLN A 9 22.43 -4.44 -30.21
C GLN A 9 22.21 -2.96 -29.90
N LYS A 10 21.71 -2.22 -30.89
CA LYS A 10 21.19 -0.87 -30.65
C LYS A 10 19.88 -0.96 -29.89
N GLY A 11 19.79 -0.25 -28.78
CA GLY A 11 18.61 -0.25 -27.92
C GLY A 11 17.79 1.02 -28.00
N THR A 12 16.59 0.98 -27.40
CA THR A 12 15.75 2.15 -27.18
C THR A 12 16.02 2.83 -25.83
N ALA A 13 16.50 2.08 -24.83
CA ALA A 13 16.85 2.60 -23.50
C ALA A 13 18.37 2.54 -23.20
N SER A 14 19.03 1.46 -23.61
CA SER A 14 20.50 1.30 -23.54
C SER A 14 20.97 0.43 -24.71
N ASN A 15 22.11 0.76 -25.30
CA ASN A 15 22.76 -0.15 -26.24
C ASN A 15 23.45 -1.28 -25.49
N ARG A 16 23.59 -2.44 -26.12
CA ARG A 16 24.20 -3.63 -25.52
C ARG A 16 25.26 -4.22 -26.42
N ILE A 17 26.30 -4.77 -25.79
CA ILE A 17 27.35 -5.55 -26.42
C ILE A 17 27.27 -6.97 -25.85
N PHE A 18 27.12 -7.95 -26.74
CA PHE A 18 27.20 -9.37 -26.40
C PHE A 18 28.56 -9.91 -26.80
N ALA A 19 29.24 -10.61 -25.89
CA ALA A 19 30.52 -11.26 -26.13
C ALA A 19 30.37 -12.78 -25.93
N GLY A 20 30.70 -13.55 -26.97
CA GLY A 20 30.75 -15.00 -26.95
C GLY A 20 32.17 -15.42 -26.64
N THR A 21 32.33 -16.21 -25.59
CA THR A 21 33.63 -16.60 -25.04
C THR A 21 33.76 -18.13 -24.93
N ASP A 22 34.92 -18.59 -24.47
CA ASP A 22 35.16 -20.02 -24.22
C ASP A 22 34.28 -20.64 -23.12
N ILE A 23 33.62 -19.81 -22.31
CA ILE A 23 32.81 -20.24 -21.16
C ILE A 23 31.36 -19.79 -21.22
N GLY A 24 30.90 -19.27 -22.36
CA GLY A 24 29.52 -18.82 -22.57
C GLY A 24 29.42 -17.38 -23.07
N VAL A 25 28.20 -16.82 -22.99
CA VAL A 25 27.89 -15.48 -23.46
C VAL A 25 27.87 -14.50 -22.29
N PHE A 26 28.40 -13.31 -22.52
CA PHE A 26 28.35 -12.19 -21.59
C PHE A 26 27.70 -10.99 -22.27
N VAL A 27 27.04 -10.13 -21.49
CA VAL A 27 26.43 -8.89 -21.94
C VAL A 27 26.97 -7.71 -21.12
N MET A 28 27.12 -6.57 -21.79
CA MET A 28 27.39 -5.28 -21.16
C MET A 28 26.42 -4.25 -21.73
N ASP A 29 25.77 -3.46 -20.86
CA ASP A 29 25.10 -2.23 -21.27
C ASP A 29 26.16 -1.14 -21.51
N GLU A 30 26.10 -0.48 -22.66
CA GLU A 30 27.07 0.54 -23.06
C GLU A 30 27.14 1.67 -22.03
N GLY A 31 28.36 2.07 -21.65
CA GLY A 31 28.62 3.07 -20.61
C GLY A 31 28.77 2.51 -19.19
N THR A 32 28.42 1.24 -18.94
CA THR A 32 28.59 0.62 -17.60
C THR A 32 29.98 0.00 -17.39
N ASN A 33 30.66 -0.39 -18.48
CA ASN A 33 31.92 -1.16 -18.47
C ASN A 33 31.89 -2.41 -17.56
N PHE A 34 30.69 -2.97 -17.33
CA PHE A 34 30.47 -4.10 -16.43
C PHE A 34 29.85 -5.27 -17.20
N TRP A 35 30.56 -6.40 -17.23
CA TRP A 35 30.14 -7.61 -17.94
C TRP A 35 29.37 -8.57 -17.02
N GLN A 36 28.24 -9.06 -17.49
CA GLN A 36 27.41 -10.05 -16.80
C GLN A 36 27.24 -11.30 -17.67
N SER A 37 27.21 -12.49 -17.05
CA SER A 37 26.88 -13.71 -17.78
C SER A 37 25.45 -13.64 -18.32
N TYR A 38 25.24 -14.14 -19.54
CA TYR A 38 23.99 -14.02 -20.27
C TYR A 38 23.60 -15.36 -20.93
N GLY A 39 22.29 -15.64 -20.98
CA GLY A 39 21.77 -16.91 -21.53
C GLY A 39 21.55 -17.98 -20.46
N ARG A 40 20.51 -17.82 -19.63
CA ARG A 40 20.08 -18.82 -18.64
C ARG A 40 19.84 -20.17 -19.32
N GLY A 41 20.55 -21.22 -18.87
CA GLY A 41 20.45 -22.57 -19.43
C GLY A 41 21.40 -22.86 -20.59
N LEU A 42 22.17 -21.88 -21.07
CA LEU A 42 23.28 -22.14 -21.98
C LEU A 42 24.40 -22.86 -21.20
N PRO A 43 24.87 -24.04 -21.65
CA PRO A 43 25.99 -24.71 -21.01
C PRO A 43 27.28 -23.86 -21.07
N PRO A 44 28.19 -23.95 -20.09
CA PRO A 44 29.47 -23.26 -20.13
C PRO A 44 30.39 -23.95 -21.17
N VAL A 45 30.26 -23.53 -22.42
CA VAL A 45 31.04 -24.06 -23.56
C VAL A 45 31.51 -22.94 -24.47
N ILE A 46 32.48 -23.28 -25.30
CA ILE A 46 33.03 -22.38 -26.30
C ILE A 46 31.95 -21.93 -27.26
N VAL A 47 31.71 -20.62 -27.29
CA VAL A 47 30.90 -19.95 -28.29
C VAL A 47 31.75 -19.74 -29.52
N THR A 48 31.34 -20.31 -30.66
CA THR A 48 32.06 -20.21 -31.93
C THR A 48 31.52 -19.11 -32.84
N GLY A 49 30.29 -18.65 -32.59
CA GLY A 49 29.64 -17.62 -33.40
C GLY A 49 28.33 -17.18 -32.79
N MET A 50 27.98 -15.92 -33.02
CA MET A 50 26.72 -15.35 -32.58
C MET A 50 26.13 -14.44 -33.67
N ARG A 51 24.81 -14.39 -33.75
CA ARG A 51 24.07 -13.49 -34.64
C ARG A 51 22.78 -13.04 -33.98
N LEU A 52 22.56 -11.73 -33.96
CA LEU A 52 21.26 -11.16 -33.62
C LEU A 52 20.25 -11.44 -34.74
N LEU A 53 19.04 -11.80 -34.33
CA LEU A 53 17.85 -11.99 -35.16
C LEU A 53 16.83 -10.93 -34.74
N PRO A 54 16.87 -9.72 -35.34
CA PRO A 54 16.02 -8.61 -34.92
C PRO A 54 14.52 -8.90 -35.09
N SER A 55 14.15 -9.71 -36.09
CA SER A 55 12.76 -10.09 -36.37
C SER A 55 12.13 -10.97 -35.28
N SER A 56 12.95 -11.72 -34.54
CA SER A 56 12.50 -12.61 -33.46
C SER A 56 13.02 -12.21 -32.08
N ASN A 57 13.72 -11.07 -31.96
CA ASN A 57 14.42 -10.66 -30.73
C ASN A 57 15.29 -11.78 -30.14
N ALA A 58 15.99 -12.56 -30.96
CA ALA A 58 16.82 -13.66 -30.49
C ALA A 58 18.30 -13.44 -30.82
N LEU A 59 19.19 -13.88 -29.93
CA LEU A 59 20.60 -14.10 -30.23
C LEU A 59 20.78 -15.59 -30.51
N ARG A 60 21.06 -15.91 -31.78
CA ARG A 60 21.40 -17.26 -32.21
C ARG A 60 22.90 -17.49 -31.99
N ILE A 61 23.24 -18.56 -31.29
CA ILE A 61 24.57 -18.86 -30.78
C ILE A 61 24.97 -20.24 -31.29
N SER A 62 26.13 -20.36 -31.93
CA SER A 62 26.74 -21.66 -32.23
C SER A 62 27.77 -22.01 -31.16
N THR A 63 27.75 -23.27 -30.72
CA THR A 63 28.64 -23.78 -29.66
C THR A 63 29.50 -24.93 -30.14
N TYR A 64 30.70 -25.09 -29.58
CA TYR A 64 31.54 -26.25 -29.86
C TYR A 64 30.89 -27.53 -29.30
N GLY A 65 30.59 -28.49 -30.20
CA GLY A 65 30.10 -29.82 -29.83
C GLY A 65 28.65 -29.90 -29.31
N ARG A 66 27.90 -28.78 -29.25
CA ARG A 66 26.53 -28.73 -28.68
C ARG A 66 25.49 -28.00 -29.54
N GLY A 67 25.76 -27.83 -30.83
CA GLY A 67 24.80 -27.31 -31.79
C GLY A 67 24.52 -25.81 -31.68
N ILE A 68 23.32 -25.41 -32.10
CA ILE A 68 22.85 -24.01 -32.15
C ILE A 68 21.83 -23.78 -31.03
N TRP A 69 21.96 -22.66 -30.35
CA TRP A 69 21.09 -22.19 -29.30
C TRP A 69 20.46 -20.86 -29.68
N GLU A 70 19.26 -20.59 -29.21
CA GLU A 70 18.65 -19.26 -29.30
C GLU A 70 18.30 -18.79 -27.90
N ILE A 71 18.73 -17.58 -27.58
CA ILE A 71 18.35 -16.90 -26.35
C ILE A 71 17.63 -15.60 -26.70
N ASP A 72 16.58 -15.27 -25.96
CA ASP A 72 15.85 -14.02 -26.13
C ASP A 72 16.76 -12.84 -25.72
N VAL A 73 16.83 -11.83 -26.59
CA VAL A 73 17.54 -10.54 -26.41
C VAL A 73 16.61 -9.34 -26.44
N ALA A 74 15.30 -9.57 -26.31
CA ALA A 74 14.35 -8.50 -26.14
C ALA A 74 14.87 -7.55 -25.07
N GLN A 75 14.96 -6.27 -25.43
CA GLN A 75 15.23 -5.22 -24.46
C GLN A 75 14.16 -5.33 -23.40
N CYS A 76 14.60 -5.57 -22.17
CA CYS A 76 13.68 -5.91 -21.11
C CYS A 76 13.02 -4.62 -20.61
N ALA A 77 11.95 -4.21 -21.28
CA ALA A 77 11.22 -2.98 -21.01
C ALA A 77 9.76 -3.32 -20.77
N ALA A 78 9.48 -3.86 -19.58
CA ALA A 78 8.10 -3.97 -19.14
C ALA A 78 7.48 -2.57 -19.09
N THR A 79 6.23 -2.43 -19.55
CA THR A 79 5.51 -1.16 -19.45
C THR A 79 5.41 -0.78 -17.98
N ARG A 80 5.61 0.51 -17.67
CA ARG A 80 5.51 0.99 -16.29
C ARG A 80 4.08 0.77 -15.77
N PRO A 81 3.89 0.04 -14.66
CA PRO A 81 2.56 -0.15 -14.11
C PRO A 81 2.02 1.15 -13.51
N THR A 82 0.69 1.28 -13.50
CA THR A 82 -0.06 2.35 -12.84
C THR A 82 -0.81 1.80 -11.64
N ILE A 83 -0.86 2.59 -10.57
CA ILE A 83 -1.67 2.32 -9.38
C ILE A 83 -2.93 3.20 -9.45
N THR A 84 -4.10 2.58 -9.26
CA THR A 84 -5.38 3.27 -9.08
C THR A 84 -5.85 3.09 -7.64
N ALA A 85 -6.20 4.20 -6.98
CA ALA A 85 -6.91 4.16 -5.72
C ALA A 85 -8.41 4.01 -6.02
N VAL A 86 -8.98 2.86 -5.67
CA VAL A 86 -10.41 2.55 -5.89
C VAL A 86 -11.27 3.27 -4.84
N THR A 87 -10.73 3.46 -3.64
CA THR A 87 -11.33 4.24 -2.56
C THR A 87 -10.41 5.41 -2.18
N LYS A 88 -10.85 6.27 -1.24
CA LYS A 88 -10.05 7.38 -0.73
C LYS A 88 -8.73 6.87 -0.15
N THR A 89 -7.65 7.63 -0.37
CA THR A 89 -6.31 7.32 0.17
C THR A 89 -6.06 7.89 1.55
N THR A 90 -6.93 8.77 2.03
CA THR A 90 -6.92 9.29 3.40
C THR A 90 -8.20 8.86 4.11
N ILE A 91 -8.05 8.01 5.12
CA ILE A 91 -9.16 7.42 5.88
C ILE A 91 -8.82 7.32 7.38
N CYS A 92 -9.78 6.89 8.19
CA CYS A 92 -9.58 6.50 9.58
C CYS A 92 -9.38 4.98 9.70
N ALA A 93 -8.66 4.54 10.74
CA ALA A 93 -8.54 3.10 11.02
C ALA A 93 -9.92 2.46 11.21
N GLY A 94 -10.14 1.30 10.60
CA GLY A 94 -11.46 0.64 10.54
C GLY A 94 -12.15 0.78 9.17
N ASP A 95 -11.88 1.87 8.44
CA ASP A 95 -12.23 1.96 7.02
C ASP A 95 -11.23 1.18 6.16
N SER A 96 -11.41 1.19 4.83
CA SER A 96 -10.51 0.48 3.90
C SER A 96 -10.07 1.34 2.71
N VAL A 97 -8.76 1.44 2.53
CA VAL A 97 -8.12 1.89 1.29
C VAL A 97 -7.92 0.69 0.39
N VAL A 98 -8.37 0.80 -0.86
CA VAL A 98 -8.18 -0.23 -1.87
C VAL A 98 -7.30 0.32 -2.98
N LEU A 99 -6.14 -0.31 -3.17
CA LEU A 99 -5.22 0.01 -4.26
C LEU A 99 -5.21 -1.13 -5.28
N GLU A 100 -5.21 -0.77 -6.56
CA GLU A 100 -5.26 -1.73 -7.66
C GLU A 100 -4.23 -1.38 -8.74
N ALA A 101 -3.43 -2.36 -9.16
CA ALA A 101 -2.49 -2.22 -10.27
C ALA A 101 -3.17 -2.58 -11.60
N ASN A 102 -2.77 -1.93 -12.70
CA ASN A 102 -3.29 -2.28 -14.03
C ASN A 102 -2.96 -3.73 -14.43
N ALA A 103 -3.81 -4.31 -15.28
CA ALA A 103 -3.63 -5.67 -15.81
C ALA A 103 -2.52 -5.71 -16.87
N GLY A 104 -2.09 -6.92 -17.23
CA GLY A 104 -1.14 -7.15 -18.34
C GLY A 104 0.24 -7.68 -17.92
N TYR A 105 0.41 -8.07 -16.65
CA TYR A 105 1.66 -8.61 -16.13
C TYR A 105 1.48 -10.04 -15.65
N ALA A 106 2.56 -10.82 -15.69
CA ALA A 106 2.60 -12.20 -15.21
C ALA A 106 2.72 -12.27 -13.67
N ALA A 107 3.36 -11.28 -13.03
CA ALA A 107 3.47 -11.20 -11.58
C ALA A 107 3.44 -9.76 -11.05
N TYR A 108 3.03 -9.63 -9.78
CA TYR A 108 2.96 -8.36 -9.04
C TYR A 108 3.70 -8.50 -7.71
N ARG A 109 4.28 -7.40 -7.23
CA ARG A 109 4.88 -7.31 -5.90
C ARG A 109 4.81 -5.88 -5.37
N TRP A 110 4.02 -5.66 -4.34
CA TRP A 110 3.86 -4.38 -3.66
C TRP A 110 5.01 -4.12 -2.68
N SER A 111 5.23 -2.85 -2.35
CA SER A 111 6.22 -2.43 -1.35
C SER A 111 5.98 -2.99 0.05
N ASN A 112 4.74 -3.38 0.38
CA ASN A 112 4.38 -4.07 1.62
C ASN A 112 4.59 -5.60 1.57
N GLY A 113 5.09 -6.13 0.44
CA GLY A 113 5.35 -7.55 0.24
C GLY A 113 4.21 -8.36 -0.38
N ASP A 114 3.02 -7.78 -0.55
CA ASP A 114 1.88 -8.46 -1.18
C ASP A 114 2.14 -8.75 -2.67
N THR A 115 1.62 -9.85 -3.20
CA THR A 115 1.85 -10.29 -4.59
C THR A 115 0.59 -10.31 -5.46
N THR A 116 -0.53 -9.86 -4.93
CA THR A 116 -1.80 -9.78 -5.65
C THR A 116 -1.87 -8.50 -6.49
N ARG A 117 -2.78 -8.44 -7.46
CA ARG A 117 -3.04 -7.22 -8.24
C ARG A 117 -3.71 -6.11 -7.42
N ARG A 118 -4.40 -6.47 -6.33
CA ARG A 118 -5.25 -5.58 -5.54
C ARG A 118 -5.02 -5.80 -4.05
N ILE A 119 -4.66 -4.74 -3.35
CA ILE A 119 -4.43 -4.77 -1.90
C ILE A 119 -5.48 -3.95 -1.16
N VAL A 120 -5.77 -4.36 0.07
CA VAL A 120 -6.68 -3.68 0.99
C VAL A 120 -5.91 -3.31 2.26
N LEU A 121 -5.98 -2.04 2.63
CA LEU A 121 -5.29 -1.47 3.79
C LEU A 121 -6.34 -0.86 4.72
N ASN A 122 -6.32 -1.23 5.99
CA ASN A 122 -7.36 -0.85 6.95
C ASN A 122 -6.82 -0.50 8.35
N ASN A 123 -5.52 -0.67 8.59
CA ASN A 123 -4.88 -0.36 9.85
C ASN A 123 -3.94 0.84 9.73
N SER A 124 -3.94 1.71 10.74
CA SER A 124 -3.06 2.87 10.83
C SER A 124 -1.56 2.57 10.65
N THR A 125 -1.10 1.37 11.04
CA THR A 125 0.30 0.93 10.85
C THR A 125 0.67 0.71 9.38
N GLN A 126 -0.33 0.64 8.49
CA GLN A 126 -0.16 0.49 7.05
C GLN A 126 -0.14 1.85 6.32
N THR A 127 -0.16 2.98 7.04
CA THR A 127 0.11 4.30 6.48
C THR A 127 1.50 4.34 5.86
N GLY A 128 1.62 4.87 4.65
CA GLY A 128 2.90 4.97 3.98
C GLY A 128 2.81 5.23 2.49
N VAL A 129 3.97 5.11 1.84
CA VAL A 129 4.11 5.26 0.40
C VAL A 129 4.14 3.87 -0.25
N TYR A 130 3.26 3.68 -1.24
CA TYR A 130 3.08 2.42 -1.95
C TYR A 130 3.62 2.51 -3.37
N GLN A 131 4.33 1.47 -3.77
CA GLN A 131 4.75 1.20 -5.16
C GLN A 131 4.48 -0.27 -5.46
N VAL A 132 4.25 -0.58 -6.74
CA VAL A 132 4.11 -1.95 -7.22
C VAL A 132 5.17 -2.23 -8.28
N GLY A 133 5.97 -3.26 -8.04
CA GLY A 133 6.81 -3.90 -9.03
C GLY A 133 6.00 -4.95 -9.78
N VAL A 134 6.25 -5.10 -11.08
CA VAL A 134 5.60 -6.09 -11.93
C VAL A 134 6.63 -6.85 -12.74
N GLU A 135 6.28 -8.07 -13.13
CA GLU A 135 7.03 -8.88 -14.09
C GLU A 135 6.11 -9.27 -15.24
N ASP A 136 6.50 -9.03 -16.50
CA ASP A 136 5.73 -9.46 -17.67
C ASP A 136 5.98 -10.94 -18.02
N SER A 137 5.30 -11.45 -19.05
CA SER A 137 5.43 -12.86 -19.48
C SER A 137 6.82 -13.23 -20.02
N LYS A 138 7.69 -12.24 -20.28
CA LYS A 138 9.07 -12.42 -20.75
C LYS A 138 10.08 -12.29 -19.62
N GLY A 139 9.63 -12.14 -18.38
CA GLY A 139 10.49 -11.97 -17.20
C GLY A 139 10.96 -10.53 -16.99
N CYS A 140 10.36 -9.55 -17.69
CA CYS A 140 10.78 -8.16 -17.61
C CYS A 140 10.11 -7.40 -16.50
N ARG A 141 10.91 -6.59 -15.80
CA ARG A 141 10.48 -5.92 -14.58
C ARG A 141 10.34 -4.42 -14.75
N ALA A 142 9.32 -3.86 -14.12
CA ALA A 142 9.10 -2.42 -14.01
C ALA A 142 8.50 -2.08 -12.65
N ILE A 143 8.62 -0.81 -12.23
CA ILE A 143 8.09 -0.31 -10.94
C ILE A 143 7.23 0.92 -11.22
N SER A 144 6.10 1.03 -10.54
CA SER A 144 5.18 2.17 -10.64
C SER A 144 5.76 3.47 -10.05
N SER A 145 5.11 4.60 -10.33
CA SER A 145 5.21 5.78 -9.46
C SER A 145 4.71 5.47 -8.04
N SER A 146 5.11 6.30 -7.08
CA SER A 146 4.64 6.22 -5.70
C SER A 146 3.21 6.76 -5.53
N LEU A 147 2.47 6.16 -4.59
CA LEU A 147 1.17 6.65 -4.12
C LEU A 147 1.16 6.69 -2.59
N THR A 148 0.79 7.82 -2.00
CA THR A 148 0.71 7.96 -0.54
C THR A 148 -0.66 7.56 -0.02
N VAL A 149 -0.68 6.76 1.03
CA VAL A 149 -1.86 6.36 1.78
C VAL A 149 -1.71 6.79 3.22
N THR A 150 -2.74 7.44 3.76
CA THR A 150 -2.81 7.90 5.15
C THR A 150 -4.01 7.27 5.85
N ILE A 151 -3.74 6.40 6.82
CA ILE A 151 -4.75 5.79 7.68
C ILE A 151 -4.55 6.35 9.09
N ASN A 152 -5.37 7.35 9.42
CA ASN A 152 -5.31 8.05 10.69
C ASN A 152 -5.76 7.12 11.82
N LYS A 153 -5.05 7.15 12.95
CA LYS A 153 -5.49 6.42 14.14
C LYS A 153 -6.80 7.01 14.64
N LEU A 154 -7.70 6.15 15.10
CA LEU A 154 -8.86 6.61 15.86
C LEU A 154 -8.38 7.17 17.21
N PRO A 155 -9.05 8.20 17.75
CA PRO A 155 -8.86 8.56 19.14
C PRO A 155 -9.26 7.38 20.04
N SER A 156 -8.71 7.33 21.27
CA SER A 156 -9.06 6.32 22.26
C SER A 156 -10.58 6.28 22.46
N LYS A 157 -11.17 5.09 22.47
CA LYS A 157 -12.62 4.96 22.65
C LYS A 157 -13.06 5.62 23.97
N PRO A 158 -13.97 6.59 23.94
CA PRO A 158 -14.39 7.26 25.17
C PRO A 158 -15.35 6.42 25.99
N LEU A 159 -15.35 6.68 27.29
CA LEU A 159 -16.31 6.19 28.27
C LEU A 159 -17.13 7.36 28.80
N VAL A 160 -18.42 7.14 28.99
CA VAL A 160 -19.29 8.11 29.67
C VAL A 160 -19.29 7.79 31.16
N THR A 161 -19.03 8.80 31.99
CA THR A 161 -19.07 8.67 33.46
C THR A 161 -19.95 9.75 34.05
N LYS A 162 -20.79 9.38 35.03
CA LYS A 162 -21.53 10.34 35.85
C LYS A 162 -20.58 10.96 36.88
N ILE A 163 -20.38 12.28 36.80
CA ILE A 163 -19.44 13.01 37.67
C ILE A 163 -20.13 13.91 38.70
N ALA A 164 -21.42 14.16 38.51
CA ALA A 164 -22.29 14.84 39.47
C ALA A 164 -23.70 14.29 39.31
N ARG A 165 -24.64 14.71 40.18
CA ARG A 165 -26.04 14.28 40.14
C ARG A 165 -26.64 14.36 38.73
N ASP A 166 -26.39 15.48 38.05
CA ASP A 166 -27.01 15.84 36.76
C ASP A 166 -25.96 16.15 35.69
N THR A 167 -24.75 15.57 35.80
CA THR A 167 -23.66 15.82 34.84
C THR A 167 -22.96 14.53 34.43
N LEU A 168 -22.97 14.26 33.13
CA LEU A 168 -22.15 13.23 32.49
C LEU A 168 -20.86 13.85 31.94
N ARG A 169 -19.80 13.06 31.83
CA ARG A 169 -18.50 13.47 31.29
C ARG A 169 -17.93 12.41 30.37
N SER A 170 -17.37 12.84 29.26
CA SER A 170 -16.53 11.99 28.41
C SER A 170 -15.16 11.76 29.04
N SER A 171 -14.71 10.52 29.04
CA SER A 171 -13.34 10.13 29.38
C SER A 171 -12.33 10.46 28.27
N ALA A 172 -12.66 11.30 27.29
CA ALA A 172 -11.71 11.72 26.26
C ALA A 172 -10.41 12.26 26.88
N PHE A 173 -9.28 11.77 26.36
CA PHE A 173 -7.94 12.28 26.66
C PHE A 173 -7.14 12.31 25.35
N GLY A 174 -6.04 13.08 25.32
CA GLY A 174 -5.06 13.06 24.22
C GLY A 174 -5.57 13.54 22.85
N GLY A 175 -5.51 14.85 22.59
CA GLY A 175 -5.69 15.41 21.23
C GLY A 175 -7.14 15.52 20.72
N VAL A 176 -8.13 15.01 21.45
CA VAL A 176 -9.56 15.23 21.16
C VAL A 176 -9.91 16.71 21.36
N SER A 177 -10.62 17.31 20.40
CA SER A 177 -10.99 18.72 20.42
C SER A 177 -12.48 19.00 20.15
N LYS A 178 -13.24 17.99 19.72
CA LYS A 178 -14.68 18.12 19.42
C LYS A 178 -15.47 17.00 20.07
N PHE A 179 -16.65 17.34 20.57
CA PHE A 179 -17.59 16.42 21.20
C PHE A 179 -18.94 16.54 20.49
N GLN A 180 -19.70 15.45 20.43
CA GLN A 180 -21.12 15.46 20.10
C GLN A 180 -21.81 14.41 20.97
N TRP A 181 -22.78 14.85 21.78
CA TRP A 181 -23.57 13.95 22.61
C TRP A 181 -24.84 13.50 21.89
N PHE A 182 -25.28 12.29 22.23
CA PHE A 182 -26.53 11.72 21.74
C PHE A 182 -27.32 11.16 22.93
N LYS A 183 -28.64 11.21 22.81
CA LYS A 183 -29.60 10.57 23.71
C LYS A 183 -30.50 9.67 22.86
N ASP A 184 -30.55 8.39 23.19
CA ASP A 184 -31.40 7.40 22.50
C ASP A 184 -31.22 7.46 20.96
N ASP A 185 -29.95 7.40 20.51
CA ASP A 185 -29.50 7.52 19.11
C ASP A 185 -29.68 8.90 18.45
N VAL A 186 -30.32 9.87 19.11
CA VAL A 186 -30.55 11.20 18.55
C VAL A 186 -29.51 12.21 19.04
N ALA A 187 -28.91 12.97 18.11
CA ALA A 187 -27.93 14.00 18.45
C ALA A 187 -28.57 15.12 19.28
N ILE A 188 -27.93 15.46 20.39
CA ILE A 188 -28.33 16.60 21.23
C ILE A 188 -27.72 17.86 20.63
N ALA A 189 -28.56 18.74 20.09
CA ALA A 189 -28.10 19.97 19.42
C ALA A 189 -27.29 20.86 20.39
N GLY A 190 -26.12 21.32 19.93
CA GLY A 190 -25.24 22.21 20.71
C GLY A 190 -24.46 21.52 21.84
N ALA A 191 -24.63 20.22 22.06
CA ALA A 191 -23.90 19.48 23.07
C ALA A 191 -22.47 19.14 22.60
N THR A 192 -21.60 20.15 22.58
CA THR A 192 -20.22 20.06 22.05
C THR A 192 -19.12 20.20 23.11
N SER A 193 -19.50 20.10 24.39
CA SER A 193 -18.57 20.17 25.52
C SER A 193 -18.25 18.80 26.09
N ARG A 194 -17.09 18.67 26.75
CA ARG A 194 -16.68 17.41 27.41
C ARG A 194 -17.64 16.97 28.52
N ASN A 195 -18.28 17.93 29.18
CA ASN A 195 -19.29 17.69 30.21
C ASN A 195 -20.67 17.99 29.62
N LEU A 196 -21.64 17.12 29.88
CA LEU A 196 -23.03 17.26 29.48
C LEU A 196 -23.91 17.34 30.73
N PRO A 197 -24.56 18.48 30.98
CA PRO A 197 -25.68 18.56 31.91
C PRO A 197 -26.86 17.71 31.39
N VAL A 198 -27.48 16.91 32.25
CA VAL A 198 -28.57 16.00 31.92
C VAL A 198 -29.76 16.17 32.86
N THR A 199 -30.97 16.21 32.30
CA THR A 199 -32.22 16.41 33.05
C THR A 199 -33.30 15.38 32.69
N GLN A 200 -32.95 14.37 31.91
CA GLN A 200 -33.88 13.36 31.42
C GLN A 200 -33.23 11.99 31.50
N SER A 201 -34.01 10.97 31.86
CA SER A 201 -33.58 9.58 31.75
C SER A 201 -33.39 9.20 30.27
N GLY A 202 -32.46 8.29 29.99
CA GLY A 202 -32.20 7.78 28.65
C GLY A 202 -30.82 7.14 28.51
N THR A 203 -30.54 6.63 27.31
CA THR A 203 -29.22 6.07 26.97
C THR A 203 -28.37 7.14 26.31
N TYR A 204 -27.31 7.56 26.99
CA TYR A 204 -26.39 8.59 26.51
C TYR A 204 -25.13 7.99 25.91
N ARG A 205 -24.65 8.57 24.81
CA ARG A 205 -23.32 8.28 24.24
C ARG A 205 -22.66 9.58 23.81
N VAL A 206 -21.34 9.54 23.66
CA VAL A 206 -20.55 10.68 23.18
C VAL A 206 -19.65 10.25 22.03
N MET A 207 -19.65 11.05 20.97
CA MET A 207 -18.69 10.96 19.87
C MET A 207 -17.60 12.00 20.09
N ASP A 208 -16.37 11.52 20.21
CA ASP A 208 -15.19 12.33 20.41
C ASP A 208 -14.39 12.37 19.12
N SER A 209 -14.01 13.57 18.66
CA SER A 209 -13.23 13.75 17.44
C SER A 209 -11.93 14.51 17.70
N ASP A 210 -10.86 14.02 17.08
CA ASP A 210 -9.61 14.74 16.91
C ASP A 210 -9.64 15.57 15.61
N ALA A 211 -8.47 15.99 15.11
CA ALA A 211 -8.36 16.78 13.88
C ALA A 211 -8.76 16.02 12.62
N SER A 212 -8.79 14.68 12.67
CA SER A 212 -8.86 13.78 11.52
C SER A 212 -9.95 12.70 11.62
N CYS A 213 -10.19 12.16 12.82
CA CYS A 213 -11.03 11.00 13.06
C CYS A 213 -11.89 11.15 14.30
N SER A 214 -12.91 10.30 14.41
CA SER A 214 -13.84 10.26 15.53
C SER A 214 -14.05 8.85 16.04
N ASN A 215 -14.29 8.71 17.35
CA ASN A 215 -14.65 7.45 17.99
C ASN A 215 -15.83 7.68 18.95
N THR A 216 -16.73 6.71 19.06
CA THR A 216 -17.97 6.83 19.85
C THR A 216 -17.96 5.89 21.03
N SER A 217 -18.43 6.37 22.18
CA SER A 217 -18.57 5.56 23.39
C SER A 217 -19.63 4.48 23.24
N ASP A 218 -19.61 3.50 24.14
CA ASP A 218 -20.79 2.68 24.40
C ASP A 218 -21.92 3.52 25.03
N GLY A 219 -23.13 2.97 25.07
CA GLY A 219 -24.29 3.59 25.72
C GLY A 219 -24.19 3.55 27.24
N PHE A 220 -24.50 4.68 27.88
CA PHE A 220 -24.60 4.83 29.33
C PHE A 220 -26.06 5.13 29.71
N ASN A 221 -26.67 4.25 30.49
CA ASN A 221 -28.04 4.43 30.96
C ASN A 221 -28.04 5.41 32.14
N PHE A 222 -28.67 6.56 31.94
CA PHE A 222 -28.88 7.56 33.00
C PHE A 222 -30.34 7.53 33.45
N THR A 223 -30.54 7.48 34.76
CA THR A 223 -31.86 7.67 35.40
C THR A 223 -31.87 9.02 36.08
N TYR A 224 -32.78 9.89 35.66
CA TYR A 224 -33.02 11.18 36.29
C TYR A 224 -33.89 11.01 37.52
N GLU A 225 -33.46 11.59 38.65
CA GLU A 225 -34.21 11.62 39.89
C GLU A 225 -34.51 13.08 40.22
N PRO A 226 -35.77 13.56 40.07
CA PRO A 226 -36.12 14.95 40.41
C PRO A 226 -35.89 15.21 41.90
N ALA A 227 -35.55 16.45 42.26
CA ALA A 227 -35.46 16.82 43.68
C ALA A 227 -36.84 16.67 44.31
N THR A 228 -36.95 15.86 45.37
CA THR A 228 -38.12 15.86 46.23
C THR A 228 -38.21 17.25 46.88
N SER A 229 -39.34 17.94 46.72
CA SER A 229 -39.62 19.12 47.53
C SER A 229 -39.54 18.71 49.00
N VAL A 230 -38.71 19.42 49.78
CA VAL A 230 -38.87 19.42 51.23
C VAL A 230 -40.10 20.31 51.44
N ASP A 231 -41.28 19.71 51.49
CA ASP A 231 -42.44 20.42 52.01
C ASP A 231 -42.12 20.79 53.46
N GLU A 232 -42.14 22.09 53.74
CA GLU A 232 -42.28 22.65 55.08
C GLU A 232 -43.51 21.99 55.73
N GLN A 233 -43.31 20.96 56.55
CA GLN A 233 -44.22 20.70 57.65
C GLN A 233 -43.77 21.56 58.83
N GLU A 234 -44.13 22.84 58.79
CA GLU A 234 -44.55 23.50 60.03
C GLU A 234 -45.92 22.90 60.42
N SER A 235 -45.94 22.14 61.52
CA SER A 235 -47.02 22.17 62.51
C SER A 235 -46.56 21.57 63.83
#